data_AF-A0A0F4J1Y5-F1
#
_entry.id   AF-A0A0F4J1Y5-F1
#
_cell.length_a   1.000
_cell.length_b   1.000
_cell.length_c   1.000
_cell.angle_alpha   90.00
_cell.angle_beta   90.00
_cell.angle_gamma   90.00
#
_symmetry.space_group_name_H-M   'P 1'
#
loop_
_entity.id
_entity.type
_entity.pdbx_description
1 polymer ?
#
loop_
_entity_poly.entity_id
_entity_poly.type
_entity_poly.pdbx_seq_one_letter_code
_entity_poly.pdbx_strand_id
1 'polypeptide(L)'
;MYASVDDVITALGRGGFDCKVTLRNENKFGSDATCEVQHRQTTVYNKISVLSTSRFSRDEVGDSIATGRRAYGQTFVAAGNWFIWVSPSVYAHDMAAALPGSVVLEPLPLKEK
;
A
#
# COMPACT_ATOMS: atom_id res chain seq x y z
N MET A 1 -6.89 -1.00 12.37
CA MET A 1 -7.08 -0.03 11.26
C MET A 1 -6.13 1.11 11.54
N TYR A 2 -5.35 1.54 10.55
CA TYR A 2 -4.29 2.53 10.76
C TYR A 2 -4.83 3.95 10.60
N ALA A 3 -4.35 4.86 11.45
CA ALA A 3 -4.77 6.26 11.46
C ALA A 3 -3.91 7.09 10.49
N SER A 4 -2.64 6.72 10.33
CA SER A 4 -1.70 7.41 9.45
C SER A 4 -0.75 6.45 8.73
N VAL A 5 -0.02 6.98 7.76
CA VAL A 5 1.04 6.26 7.06
C VAL A 5 2.18 5.84 7.99
N ASP A 6 2.42 6.57 9.09
CA ASP A 6 3.42 6.18 10.09
C ASP A 6 3.07 4.89 10.80
N ASP A 7 1.78 4.64 11.04
CA ASP A 7 1.36 3.40 11.66
C ASP A 7 1.65 2.20 10.73
N VAL A 8 1.43 2.38 9.42
CA VAL A 8 1.74 1.36 8.40
C VAL A 8 3.25 1.12 8.33
N ILE A 9 4.06 2.19 8.27
CA ILE A 9 5.52 2.13 8.21
C ILE A 9 6.08 1.44 9.46
N THR A 10 5.56 1.81 10.64
CA THR A 10 5.95 1.19 11.92
C THR A 10 5.62 -0.29 11.92
N ALA A 11 4.45 -0.68 11.42
CA ALA A 11 4.06 -2.08 11.31
C ALA A 11 4.94 -2.86 10.33
N LEU A 12 5.26 -2.29 9.16
CA LEU A 12 6.22 -2.87 8.21
C LEU A 12 7.59 -3.07 8.86
N GLY A 13 8.10 -2.07 9.59
CA GLY A 13 9.37 -2.15 10.31
C GLY A 13 9.38 -3.29 11.35
N ARG A 14 8.29 -3.46 12.11
CA ARG A 14 8.13 -4.60 13.05
C ARG A 14 8.12 -5.95 12.33
N GLY A 15 7.66 -6.00 11.09
CA GLY A 15 7.69 -7.18 10.23
C GLY A 15 9.01 -7.39 9.47
N GLY A 16 10.05 -6.59 9.74
CA GLY A 16 11.36 -6.71 9.11
C GLY A 16 11.54 -5.91 7.81
N PHE A 17 10.58 -5.06 7.44
CA PHE A 17 10.64 -4.20 6.27
C PHE A 17 10.97 -2.76 6.69
N ASP A 18 12.24 -2.49 6.94
CA ASP A 18 12.69 -1.14 7.30
C ASP A 18 12.54 -0.19 6.10
N CYS A 19 11.60 0.74 6.23
CA CYS A 19 11.07 1.56 5.15
C CYS A 19 11.74 2.94 5.19
N LYS A 20 12.73 3.12 4.31
CA LYS A 20 13.46 4.38 4.13
C LYS A 20 12.59 5.35 3.35
N VAL A 21 11.89 6.23 4.06
CA VAL A 21 10.95 7.19 3.48
C VAL A 21 11.68 8.23 2.62
N THR A 22 11.22 8.40 1.38
CA THR A 22 11.73 9.39 0.41
C THR A 22 10.73 10.50 0.11
N LEU A 23 9.44 10.25 0.33
CA LEU A 23 8.38 11.24 0.22
C LEU A 23 7.34 11.01 1.31
N ARG A 24 6.79 12.09 1.85
CA ARG A 24 5.72 12.06 2.86
C ARG A 24 4.78 13.22 2.62
N ASN A 25 3.49 12.92 2.63
CA ASN A 25 2.43 13.92 2.51
C ASN A 25 1.32 13.61 3.53
N GLU A 26 0.72 14.66 4.07
CA GLU A 26 -0.46 14.56 4.92
C GLU A 26 -1.41 15.71 4.60
N ASN A 27 -2.69 15.40 4.50
CA ASN A 27 -3.73 16.38 4.24
C ASN A 27 -5.10 15.89 4.75
N LYS A 28 -6.16 16.68 4.54
CA LYS A 28 -7.52 16.35 4.99
C LYS A 28 -8.10 15.04 4.40
N PHE A 29 -7.52 14.52 3.32
CA PHE A 29 -7.94 13.29 2.66
C PHE A 29 -7.21 12.05 3.22
N GLY A 30 -6.15 12.23 4.00
CA GLY A 30 -5.37 11.14 4.57
C GLY A 30 -3.88 11.45 4.55
N SER A 31 -3.07 10.39 4.52
CA SER A 31 -1.61 10.48 4.47
C SER A 31 -1.03 9.50 3.48
N ASP A 32 0.07 9.90 2.86
CA ASP A 32 0.79 9.13 1.86
C ASP A 32 2.28 9.14 2.17
N ALA A 33 2.97 8.06 1.83
CA ALA A 33 4.42 8.01 1.83
C ALA A 33 4.94 7.17 0.67
N THR A 34 6.10 7.54 0.16
CA THR A 34 6.92 6.67 -0.69
C THR A 34 8.14 6.25 0.12
N CYS A 35 8.48 4.97 0.08
CA CYS A 35 9.70 4.48 0.70
C CYS A 35 10.33 3.32 -0.06
N GLU A 36 11.59 3.09 0.26
CA GLU A 36 12.37 1.95 -0.21
C GLU A 36 12.65 1.01 0.95
N VAL A 37 12.54 -0.29 0.71
CA VAL A 37 12.92 -1.34 1.65
C VAL A 37 13.96 -2.24 0.99
N GLN A 38 15.01 -2.60 1.71
CA GLN A 38 15.88 -3.69 1.27
C GLN A 38 15.33 -5.03 1.74
N HIS A 39 15.02 -5.93 0.80
CA HIS A 39 14.51 -7.26 1.11
C HIS A 39 15.05 -8.27 0.12
N ARG A 40 15.60 -9.39 0.62
CA ARG A 40 16.24 -10.44 -0.20
C ARG A 40 17.19 -9.89 -1.28
N GLN A 41 18.07 -8.97 -0.87
CA GLN A 41 19.05 -8.30 -1.74
C GLN A 41 18.45 -7.46 -2.88
N THR A 42 17.17 -7.12 -2.81
CA THR A 42 16.45 -6.29 -3.78
C THR A 42 15.86 -5.07 -3.10
N THR A 43 15.97 -3.91 -3.76
CA THR A 43 15.22 -2.72 -3.37
C THR A 43 13.77 -2.88 -3.77
N VAL A 44 12.87 -2.86 -2.78
CA VAL A 44 11.42 -2.85 -2.98
C VAL A 44 10.91 -1.43 -2.75
N TYR A 45 10.30 -0.87 -3.78
CA TYR A 45 9.65 0.44 -3.77
C TYR A 45 8.20 0.30 -3.33
N ASN A 46 7.81 1.15 -2.39
CA ASN A 46 6.49 1.15 -1.81
C ASN A 46 5.87 2.53 -1.89
N LYS A 47 4.65 2.60 -2.42
CA LYS A 47 3.79 3.77 -2.22
C LYS A 47 2.67 3.36 -1.28
N ILE A 48 2.64 4.00 -0.12
CA ILE A 48 1.71 3.73 0.97
C ILE A 48 0.71 4.86 1.02
N SER A 49 -0.57 4.52 1.12
CA SER A 49 -1.67 5.46 1.25
C SER A 49 -2.59 5.02 2.38
N VAL A 50 -2.94 5.95 3.26
CA VAL A 50 -3.93 5.78 4.33
C VAL A 50 -5.00 6.85 4.16
N LEU A 51 -6.20 6.43 3.73
CA LEU A 51 -7.30 7.33 3.44
C LEU A 51 -8.09 7.68 4.71
N SER A 52 -8.53 8.93 4.82
CA SER A 52 -9.33 9.40 5.95
C SER A 52 -10.72 8.78 5.94
N THR A 53 -11.06 8.01 6.98
CA THR A 53 -12.38 7.35 7.11
C THR A 53 -13.54 8.32 7.35
N SER A 54 -13.24 9.57 7.70
CA SER A 54 -14.25 10.64 7.80
C SER A 54 -14.60 11.24 6.43
N ARG A 55 -13.82 10.91 5.39
CA ARG A 55 -13.96 11.45 4.03
C ARG A 55 -14.27 10.40 2.99
N PHE A 56 -13.75 9.19 3.17
CA PHE A 56 -13.92 8.08 2.24
C PHE A 56 -14.64 6.93 2.91
N SER A 57 -15.70 6.47 2.25
CA SER A 57 -16.36 5.22 2.53
C SER A 57 -15.48 4.03 2.11
N ARG A 58 -15.81 2.84 2.62
CA ARG A 58 -15.12 1.59 2.27
C ARG A 58 -15.13 1.33 0.75
N ASP A 59 -16.22 1.66 0.08
CA ASP A 59 -16.38 1.43 -1.36
C ASP A 59 -15.49 2.39 -2.16
N GLU A 60 -15.39 3.67 -1.77
CA GLU A 60 -14.48 4.64 -2.40
C GLU A 60 -12.99 4.27 -2.23
N VAL A 61 -12.63 3.67 -1.09
CA VAL A 61 -11.28 3.08 -0.91
C VAL A 61 -11.09 1.91 -1.87
N GLY A 62 -12.09 1.03 -1.98
CA GLY A 62 -12.08 -0.09 -2.93
C GLY A 62 -11.93 0.35 -4.38
N ASP A 63 -12.65 1.40 -4.79
CA ASP A 63 -12.58 1.99 -6.13
C ASP A 63 -11.21 2.62 -6.41
N SER A 64 -10.60 3.26 -5.42
CA SER A 64 -9.24 3.81 -5.53
C SER A 64 -8.21 2.70 -5.80
N ILE A 65 -8.31 1.60 -5.05
CA ILE A 65 -7.46 0.42 -5.26
C ILE A 65 -7.73 -0.22 -6.63
N ALA A 66 -9.00 -0.40 -7.00
CA ALA A 66 -9.38 -0.98 -8.28
C ALA A 66 -8.87 -0.14 -9.46
N THR A 67 -8.90 1.18 -9.33
CA THR A 67 -8.33 2.11 -10.32
C THR A 67 -6.83 1.90 -10.46
N GLY A 68 -6.09 1.84 -9.35
CA GLY A 68 -4.65 1.56 -9.38
C GLY A 68 -4.31 0.22 -10.04
N ARG A 69 -5.07 -0.84 -9.70
CA ARG A 69 -4.91 -2.19 -10.27
C ARG A 69 -5.15 -2.23 -11.78
N ARG A 70 -6.08 -1.44 -12.30
CA ARG A 70 -6.40 -1.38 -13.74
C ARG A 70 -5.46 -0.45 -14.51
N ALA A 71 -5.25 0.76 -14.01
CA ALA A 71 -4.54 1.81 -14.75
C ALA A 71 -3.03 1.52 -14.86
N TYR A 72 -2.46 0.90 -13.83
CA TYR A 72 -1.01 0.72 -13.72
C TYR A 72 -0.57 -0.75 -13.68
N GLY A 73 -1.50 -1.70 -13.73
CA GLY A 73 -1.17 -3.13 -13.65
C GLY A 73 -0.47 -3.51 -12.34
N GLN A 74 -0.80 -2.84 -11.24
CA GLN A 74 -0.08 -2.94 -9.97
C GLN A 74 -0.71 -3.97 -9.03
N THR A 75 0.15 -4.67 -8.28
CA THR A 75 -0.24 -5.47 -7.12
C THR A 75 -0.28 -4.60 -5.87
N PHE A 76 -1.35 -4.74 -5.08
CA PHE A 76 -1.51 -4.00 -3.83
C PHE A 76 -1.58 -4.93 -2.62
N VAL A 77 -1.02 -4.48 -1.51
CA VAL A 77 -1.32 -5.01 -0.16
C VAL A 77 -2.29 -4.05 0.50
N ALA A 78 -3.46 -4.50 0.95
CA ALA A 78 -4.49 -3.60 1.45
C ALA A 78 -5.24 -4.15 2.66
N ALA A 79 -5.69 -3.26 3.54
CA ALA A 79 -6.68 -3.57 4.57
C ALA A 79 -7.45 -2.31 4.98
N GLY A 80 -8.77 -2.41 5.18
CA GLY A 80 -9.58 -1.28 5.66
C GLY A 80 -9.44 -0.03 4.78
N ASN A 81 -8.85 1.03 5.33
CA ASN A 81 -8.67 2.34 4.69
C ASN A 81 -7.27 2.58 4.12
N TRP A 82 -6.39 1.57 4.10
CA TRP A 82 -5.02 1.74 3.65
C TRP A 82 -4.64 0.70 2.61
N PHE A 83 -3.67 1.06 1.78
CA PHE A 83 -3.09 0.19 0.79
C PHE A 83 -1.64 0.56 0.49
N ILE A 84 -0.88 -0.41 0.01
CA ILE A 84 0.51 -0.30 -0.41
C ILE A 84 0.59 -0.80 -1.84
N TRP A 85 1.03 0.03 -2.76
CA TRP A 85 1.56 -0.44 -4.03
C TRP A 85 2.99 -0.93 -3.81
N VAL A 86 3.23 -2.20 -4.14
CA VAL A 86 4.54 -2.86 -3.99
C VAL A 86 5.18 -3.09 -5.36
N SER A 87 6.46 -2.72 -5.49
CA SER A 87 7.25 -2.95 -6.70
C SER A 87 8.68 -3.36 -6.35
N PRO A 88 9.19 -4.53 -6.77
CA PRO A 88 8.54 -5.54 -7.61
C PRO A 88 7.35 -6.26 -6.92
N SER A 89 6.32 -6.62 -7.69
CA SER A 89 5.07 -7.21 -7.16
C SER A 89 5.25 -8.56 -6.47
N VAL A 90 6.30 -9.31 -6.83
CA VAL A 90 6.62 -10.63 -6.22
C VAL A 90 6.84 -10.55 -4.70
N TYR A 91 7.13 -9.36 -4.16
CA TYR A 91 7.33 -9.14 -2.73
C TYR A 91 6.05 -8.76 -1.97
N ALA A 92 4.91 -8.60 -2.67
CA ALA A 92 3.65 -8.20 -2.04
C ALA A 92 3.17 -9.21 -0.99
N HIS A 93 3.35 -10.52 -1.23
CA HIS A 93 2.99 -11.55 -0.26
C HIS A 93 3.88 -11.53 0.99
N ASP A 94 5.18 -11.29 0.85
CA ASP A 94 6.08 -11.17 1.99
C ASP A 94 5.69 -9.97 2.86
N MET A 95 5.32 -8.84 2.24
CA MET A 95 4.85 -7.64 2.96
C MET A 95 3.47 -7.83 3.59
N ALA A 96 2.55 -8.52 2.91
CA ALA A 96 1.25 -8.84 3.49
C ALA A 96 1.39 -9.73 4.74
N ALA A 97 2.35 -10.66 4.75
CA ALA A 97 2.64 -11.49 5.92
C ALA A 97 3.14 -10.66 7.13
N ALA A 98 3.83 -9.54 6.88
CA ALA A 98 4.23 -8.57 7.90
C ALA A 98 3.08 -7.68 8.41
N LEU A 99 1.94 -7.65 7.71
CA LEU A 99 0.79 -6.79 8.01
C LEU A 99 -0.46 -7.63 8.24
N PRO A 100 -0.67 -8.15 9.47
CA PRO A 100 -1.80 -9.03 9.77
C PRO A 100 -3.16 -8.43 9.38
N GLY A 101 -3.99 -9.25 8.75
CA GLY A 101 -5.32 -8.85 8.28
C GLY A 101 -5.33 -8.09 6.95
N SER A 102 -4.17 -7.92 6.31
CA SER A 102 -4.09 -7.45 4.93
C SER A 102 -4.31 -8.58 3.92
N VAL A 103 -4.67 -8.18 2.71
CA VAL A 103 -4.81 -9.06 1.55
C VAL A 103 -3.94 -8.56 0.40
N VAL A 104 -3.46 -9.49 -0.42
CA VAL A 104 -2.81 -9.17 -1.70
C VAL A 104 -3.88 -9.11 -2.79
N LEU A 105 -3.87 -8.02 -3.55
CA LEU A 105 -4.80 -7.75 -4.65
C LEU A 105 -4.00 -7.66 -5.94
N GLU A 106 -4.06 -8.72 -6.75
CA GLU A 106 -3.35 -8.83 -8.03
C GLU A 106 -3.85 -7.83 -9.07
N PRO A 107 -3.07 -7.51 -10.11
CA PRO A 107 -3.50 -6.63 -11.18
C PRO A 107 -4.85 -7.07 -11.77
N LEU A 108 -5.68 -6.10 -12.16
CA LEU A 108 -6.89 -6.41 -12.91
C LEU A 108 -6.54 -6.44 -14.41
N PRO A 109 -7.19 -7.32 -15.22
CA PRO A 109 -6.98 -7.31 -16.65
C PRO A 109 -7.23 -5.89 -17.20
N LEU A 110 -6.33 -5.42 -18.07
CA LEU A 110 -6.60 -4.25 -18.88
C LEU A 110 -7.86 -4.56 -19.69
N LYS A 111 -8.87 -3.69 -19.65
CA LYS A 111 -10.01 -3.83 -20.55
C LYS A 111 -9.46 -3.76 -21.98
N GLU A 112 -9.56 -4.87 -22.72
CA GLU A 112 -9.41 -4.85 -24.18
C GLU A 112 -10.43 -3.83 -24.72
N LYS A 113 -9.96 -2.91 -25.55
CA LYS A 113 -10.80 -1.90 -26.21
C LYS A 113 -11.54 -2.51 -27.39
#